data_AF-X1VTP6-F1
#
_entry.id   AF-X1VTP6-F1
#
_cell.length_a   1.000
_cell.length_b   1.000
_cell.length_c   1.000
_cell.angle_alpha   90.00
_cell.angle_beta   90.00
_cell.angle_gamma   90.00
#
_symmetry.space_group_name_H-M   'P 1'
#
loop_
_entity.id
_entity.type
_entity.pdbx_description
1 polymer ?
#
loop_
_entity_poly.entity_id
_entity_poly.type
_entity_poly.pdbx_seq_one_letter_code
_entity_poly.pdbx_strand_id
1 'polypeptide(L)'
;DIWTECDLGITPWAHRPLATIVLGLAYIADAEGKSVPWNETRWVDDEFSALLKEAEGTLDVEERREIMGKLQRIQMERGSICIAYWMNVWSIGNVKVQNFKGHPTGYDLFTDIWIKQP
;
A
#
# COMPACT_ATOMS: atom_id res chain seq x y z
N ASP A 1 3.43 20.31 5.34
CA ASP A 1 3.26 18.89 5.70
C ASP A 1 4.33 18.53 6.72
N ILE A 2 3.95 17.84 7.80
CA ILE A 2 4.87 17.47 8.90
C ILE A 2 5.00 15.95 9.08
N TRP A 3 4.37 15.18 8.20
CA TRP A 3 4.18 13.73 8.34
C TRP A 3 5.50 12.94 8.40
N THR A 4 6.56 13.39 7.71
CA THR A 4 7.93 12.84 7.86
C THR A 4 8.73 13.45 9.01
N GLU A 5 8.23 14.51 9.64
CA GLU A 5 8.95 15.32 10.63
C GLU A 5 8.42 15.18 12.06
N CYS A 6 7.33 14.43 12.26
CA CYS A 6 6.80 14.14 13.59
C CYS A 6 7.37 12.84 14.18
N ASP A 7 7.59 12.83 15.49
CA ASP A 7 8.11 11.64 16.20
C ASP A 7 7.16 10.44 16.13
N LEU A 8 5.85 10.70 16.11
CA LEU A 8 4.80 9.70 15.95
C LEU A 8 3.65 10.29 15.13
N GLY A 9 3.41 9.71 13.95
CA GLY A 9 2.30 10.04 13.06
C GLY A 9 1.34 8.87 12.89
N ILE A 10 0.05 9.17 12.71
CA ILE A 10 -0.92 8.20 12.20
C ILE A 10 -1.19 8.56 10.75
N THR A 11 -0.51 7.84 9.85
CA THR A 11 -0.53 8.15 8.43
C THR A 11 -1.28 7.09 7.64
N PRO A 12 -2.29 7.48 6.84
CA PRO A 12 -3.02 6.54 6.01
C PRO A 12 -2.21 6.18 4.75
N TRP A 13 -2.00 4.88 4.53
CA TRP A 13 -1.48 4.36 3.26
C TRP A 13 -2.62 3.77 2.42
N ALA A 14 -2.98 4.45 1.34
CA ALA A 14 -4.07 4.05 0.46
C ALA A 14 -3.69 2.86 -0.45
N HIS A 15 -4.70 2.09 -0.88
CA HIS A 15 -4.53 0.93 -1.75
C HIS A 15 -3.73 1.25 -3.03
N ARG A 16 -2.94 0.28 -3.50
CA ARG A 16 -2.21 0.31 -4.77
C ARG A 16 -2.38 -1.04 -5.49
N PRO A 17 -2.29 -1.08 -6.83
CA PRO A 17 -2.54 -2.30 -7.61
C PRO A 17 -1.61 -3.46 -7.27
N LEU A 18 -0.38 -3.17 -6.81
CA LEU A 18 0.61 -4.17 -6.43
C LEU A 18 1.06 -3.94 -4.99
N ALA A 19 1.22 -5.04 -4.25
CA ALA A 19 1.61 -5.03 -2.85
C ALA A 19 3.00 -4.42 -2.61
N THR A 20 3.91 -4.53 -3.59
CA THR A 20 5.29 -4.02 -3.49
C THR A 20 5.39 -2.50 -3.56
N ILE A 21 4.46 -1.83 -4.27
CA ILE A 21 4.53 -0.38 -4.53
C ILE A 21 4.62 0.43 -3.23
N VAL A 22 3.77 0.10 -2.24
CA VAL A 22 3.78 0.81 -0.96
C VAL A 22 5.10 0.60 -0.22
N LEU A 23 5.62 -0.63 -0.23
CA LEU A 23 6.86 -0.97 0.46
C LEU A 23 8.07 -0.26 -0.18
N GLY A 24 8.11 -0.14 -1.51
CA GLY A 24 9.18 0.56 -2.24
C GLY A 24 9.17 2.07 -2.03
N LEU A 25 8.01 2.65 -1.72
CA LEU A 25 7.90 4.06 -1.35
C LEU A 25 8.30 4.32 0.12
N ALA A 26 8.17 3.31 0.99
CA ALA A 26 8.20 3.52 2.44
C ALA A 26 9.40 2.91 3.17
N TYR A 27 10.03 1.84 2.69
CA TYR A 27 10.91 1.02 3.55
C TYR A 27 12.22 0.56 2.89
N ILE A 28 12.66 1.27 1.85
CA ILE A 28 13.97 1.02 1.23
C ILE A 28 14.91 2.21 1.41
N ALA A 29 16.20 1.91 1.28
CA ALA A 29 17.23 2.92 1.09
C ALA A 29 17.41 3.26 -0.39
N ASP A 30 17.80 4.49 -0.68
CA ASP A 30 18.34 4.92 -1.97
C ASP A 30 19.77 4.43 -2.18
N ALA A 31 20.39 4.82 -3.30
CA ALA A 31 21.74 4.39 -3.65
C ALA A 31 22.82 4.88 -2.66
N GLU A 32 22.52 5.93 -1.91
CA GLU A 32 23.39 6.54 -0.90
C GLU A 32 23.15 5.97 0.50
N GLY A 33 22.24 4.99 0.65
CA GLY A 33 21.89 4.37 1.93
C GLY A 33 20.92 5.21 2.77
N LYS A 34 20.35 6.28 2.22
CA LYS A 34 19.36 7.12 2.89
C LYS A 34 17.96 6.59 2.61
N SER A 35 17.07 6.69 3.60
CA SER A 35 15.66 6.32 3.41
C SER A 35 15.00 7.13 2.29
N VAL A 36 14.19 6.48 1.45
CA VAL A 36 13.40 7.14 0.40
C VAL A 36 12.49 8.25 0.94
N PRO A 37 12.09 9.25 0.12
CA PRO A 37 11.44 10.47 0.62
C PRO A 37 10.10 10.26 1.34
N TRP A 38 9.42 9.15 1.11
CA TRP A 38 8.11 8.85 1.71
C TRP A 38 8.22 7.91 2.94
N ASN A 39 9.45 7.61 3.37
CA ASN A 39 9.70 6.84 4.59
C ASN A 39 9.66 7.76 5.82
N GLU A 40 8.50 7.84 6.45
CA GLU A 40 8.27 8.64 7.65
C GLU A 40 9.12 8.18 8.83
N THR A 41 9.41 6.89 8.90
CA THR A 41 10.11 6.27 10.03
C THR A 41 11.62 6.33 9.92
N ARG A 42 12.14 6.68 8.73
CA ARG A 42 13.56 6.59 8.34
C ARG A 42 14.17 5.20 8.52
N TRP A 43 13.35 4.18 8.79
CA TRP A 43 13.79 2.81 8.99
C TRP A 43 14.11 2.15 7.66
N VAL A 44 15.28 1.54 7.58
CA VAL A 44 15.74 0.79 6.43
C VAL A 44 16.40 -0.49 6.92
N ASP A 45 16.29 -1.54 6.12
CA ASP A 45 16.85 -2.85 6.41
C ASP A 45 17.33 -3.48 5.08
N ASP A 46 18.58 -3.95 5.07
CA ASP A 46 19.24 -4.43 3.86
C ASP A 46 18.58 -5.72 3.33
N GLU A 47 18.19 -6.62 4.25
CA GLU A 47 17.51 -7.88 3.90
C GLU A 47 16.11 -7.59 3.35
N PHE A 48 15.38 -6.66 3.97
CA PHE A 48 14.09 -6.21 3.48
C PHE A 48 14.21 -5.62 2.06
N SER A 49 15.19 -4.74 1.85
CA SER A 49 15.40 -4.08 0.55
C SER A 49 15.76 -5.09 -0.55
N ALA A 50 16.61 -6.08 -0.22
CA ALA A 50 16.97 -7.15 -1.15
C ALA A 50 15.76 -8.03 -1.53
N LEU A 51 14.97 -8.45 -0.53
CA LEU A 51 13.77 -9.26 -0.76
C LEU A 51 12.69 -8.48 -1.52
N LEU A 52 12.55 -7.18 -1.28
CA LEU A 52 11.58 -6.37 -2.02
C LEU A 52 11.97 -6.27 -3.50
N LYS A 53 13.26 -6.06 -3.79
CA LYS A 53 13.77 -6.06 -5.15
C LYS A 53 13.56 -7.41 -5.85
N GLU A 54 13.74 -8.51 -5.13
CA GLU A 54 13.44 -9.86 -5.63
C GLU A 54 11.94 -10.02 -5.92
N ALA A 55 11.07 -9.58 -5.01
CA ALA A 55 9.61 -9.62 -5.18
C ALA A 55 9.14 -8.81 -6.40
N GLU A 56 9.72 -7.64 -6.63
CA GLU A 56 9.41 -6.80 -7.81
C GLU A 56 9.86 -7.44 -9.13
N GLY A 57 10.96 -8.20 -9.12
CA GLY A 57 11.43 -8.96 -10.27
C GLY A 57 10.70 -10.29 -10.51
N THR A 58 9.92 -10.77 -9.53
CA THR A 58 9.26 -12.08 -9.58
C THR A 58 7.89 -11.98 -10.24
N LEU A 59 7.75 -12.62 -11.41
CA LEU A 59 6.51 -12.62 -12.19
C LEU A 59 5.49 -13.63 -11.68
N ASP A 60 5.94 -14.80 -11.23
CA ASP A 60 5.08 -15.84 -10.68
C ASP A 60 4.43 -15.38 -9.37
N VAL A 61 3.12 -15.56 -9.26
CA VAL A 61 2.33 -15.03 -8.14
C VAL A 61 2.57 -15.82 -6.87
N GLU A 62 2.75 -17.13 -6.96
CA GLU A 62 2.94 -18.01 -5.81
C GLU A 62 4.37 -17.86 -5.27
N GLU A 63 5.37 -17.78 -6.15
CA GLU A 63 6.74 -17.49 -5.77
C GLU A 63 6.85 -16.10 -5.10
N ARG A 64 6.23 -15.06 -5.68
CA ARG A 64 6.20 -13.74 -5.07
C ARG A 64 5.50 -13.74 -3.72
N ARG A 65 4.46 -14.56 -3.53
CA ARG A 65 3.73 -14.66 -2.26
C ARG A 65 4.65 -15.12 -1.12
N GLU A 66 5.51 -16.10 -1.37
CA GLU A 66 6.47 -16.58 -0.37
C GLU A 66 7.48 -15.49 0.03
N ILE A 67 7.96 -14.70 -0.94
CA ILE A 67 8.86 -13.56 -0.68
C ILE A 67 8.13 -12.48 0.15
N MET A 68 6.88 -12.17 -0.19
CA MET A 68 6.06 -11.22 0.58
C MET A 68 5.84 -11.68 2.03
N GLY A 69 5.70 -12.98 2.27
CA GLY A 69 5.61 -13.52 3.63
C GLY A 69 6.87 -13.26 4.47
N LYS A 70 8.06 -13.32 3.85
CA LYS A 70 9.34 -12.97 4.51
C LYS A 70 9.42 -11.47 4.83
N LEU A 71 9.04 -10.62 3.88
CA LEU A 71 9.00 -9.16 4.07
C LEU A 71 8.08 -8.77 5.23
N GLN A 72 6.89 -9.36 5.29
CA GLN A 72 5.93 -9.12 6.38
C GLN A 72 6.50 -9.58 7.73
N ARG A 73 7.22 -10.70 7.78
CA ARG A 73 7.89 -11.17 9.00
C ARG A 73 8.94 -10.19 9.49
N ILE A 74 9.80 -9.69 8.60
CA ILE A 74 10.79 -8.66 8.95
C ILE A 74 10.10 -7.43 9.53
N GLN A 75 9.02 -6.96 8.90
CA GLN A 75 8.28 -5.81 9.41
C GLN A 75 7.68 -6.06 10.80
N MET A 76 7.19 -7.28 11.07
CA MET A 76 6.65 -7.65 12.38
C MET A 76 7.71 -7.76 13.47
N GLU A 77 8.91 -8.24 13.14
CA GLU A 77 9.97 -8.53 14.11
C GLU A 77 10.93 -7.35 14.33
N ARG A 78 11.23 -6.60 13.27
CA ARG A 78 12.27 -5.55 13.24
C ARG A 78 11.76 -4.20 12.72
N GLY A 79 10.55 -4.15 12.18
CA GLY A 79 10.00 -2.98 11.51
C GLY A 79 9.66 -1.83 12.46
N SER A 80 9.44 -0.66 11.87
CA SER A 80 9.26 0.61 12.56
C SER A 80 7.81 1.06 12.76
N ILE A 81 6.85 0.33 12.19
CA ILE A 81 5.43 0.70 12.23
C ILE A 81 4.57 -0.34 12.94
N CYS A 82 3.48 0.13 13.53
CA CYS A 82 2.38 -0.70 14.00
C CYS A 82 1.16 -0.49 13.08
N ILE A 83 0.60 -1.57 12.55
CA ILE A 83 -0.63 -1.51 11.76
C ILE A 83 -1.82 -1.52 12.71
N ALA A 84 -2.41 -0.35 12.94
CA ALA A 84 -3.53 -0.20 13.88
C ALA A 84 -4.82 -0.85 13.38
N TYR A 85 -5.14 -0.69 12.09
CA TYR A 85 -6.37 -1.25 11.49
C TYR A 85 -6.30 -1.22 9.96
N TRP A 86 -7.22 -2.00 9.35
CA TRP A 86 -7.59 -1.89 7.95
C TRP A 86 -8.98 -1.27 7.85
N MET A 87 -9.14 -0.25 7.01
CA MET A 87 -10.39 0.49 6.90
C MET A 87 -11.27 -0.08 5.78
N ASN A 88 -12.55 -0.29 6.07
CA ASN A 88 -13.55 -0.53 5.02
C ASN A 88 -13.80 0.76 4.23
N VAL A 89 -13.78 0.67 2.90
CA VAL A 89 -14.14 1.77 2.00
C VAL A 89 -15.53 1.51 1.46
N TRP A 90 -16.45 2.43 1.72
CA TRP A 90 -17.85 2.30 1.33
C TRP A 90 -18.20 3.28 0.21
N SER A 91 -18.92 2.78 -0.79
CA SER A 91 -19.51 3.60 -1.84
C SER A 91 -21.02 3.54 -1.72
N ILE A 92 -21.66 4.70 -1.56
CA ILE A 92 -23.10 4.82 -1.33
C ILE A 92 -23.73 5.42 -2.58
N GLY A 93 -24.66 4.68 -3.19
CA GLY A 93 -25.37 5.10 -4.40
C GLY A 93 -26.89 5.02 -4.23
N ASN A 94 -27.61 5.85 -4.99
CA ASN A 94 -29.07 5.74 -5.07
C ASN A 94 -29.46 4.43 -5.79
N VAL A 95 -30.53 3.76 -5.35
CA VAL A 95 -31.01 2.50 -5.95
C VAL A 95 -31.34 2.59 -7.45
N LYS A 96 -31.57 3.80 -7.98
CA LYS A 96 -31.77 4.02 -9.42
C LYS A 96 -30.46 3.98 -10.22
N VAL A 97 -29.32 4.20 -9.58
CA VAL A 97 -28.01 4.14 -10.23
C VAL A 97 -27.60 2.68 -10.35
N GLN A 98 -27.48 2.22 -11.58
CA GLN A 98 -27.14 0.85 -11.92
C GLN A 98 -25.66 0.74 -12.27
N ASN A 99 -25.07 -0.43 -12.00
CA ASN A 99 -23.64 -0.72 -12.19
C ASN A 99 -22.67 0.16 -11.38
N PHE A 100 -23.13 0.92 -10.38
CA PHE A 100 -22.23 1.61 -9.46
C PHE A 100 -21.50 0.59 -8.58
N LYS A 101 -20.17 0.54 -8.72
CA LYS A 101 -19.29 -0.33 -7.95
C LYS A 101 -18.27 0.51 -7.21
N GLY A 102 -18.08 0.24 -5.92
CA GLY A 102 -17.03 0.89 -5.16
C GLY A 102 -15.64 0.44 -5.62
N HIS A 103 -14.72 1.39 -5.67
CA HIS A 103 -13.31 1.14 -5.96
C HIS A 103 -12.48 1.26 -4.68
N PRO A 104 -11.50 0.37 -4.42
CA PRO A 104 -10.71 0.38 -3.17
C PRO A 104 -9.90 1.67 -2.92
N THR A 105 -9.69 2.50 -3.96
CA THR A 105 -9.06 3.82 -3.84
C THR A 105 -10.06 4.99 -3.85
N GLY A 106 -11.37 4.71 -3.79
CA GLY A 106 -12.42 5.72 -3.82
C GLY A 106 -12.66 6.38 -5.17
N TYR A 107 -12.20 5.78 -6.27
CA TYR A 107 -12.52 6.28 -7.61
C TYR A 107 -13.94 5.90 -8.03
N ASP A 108 -14.59 6.87 -8.66
CA ASP A 108 -15.88 6.71 -9.31
C ASP A 108 -15.68 6.45 -10.80
N LEU A 109 -15.85 5.19 -11.23
CA LEU A 109 -15.73 4.79 -12.62
C LEU A 109 -17.11 4.83 -13.30
N PHE A 110 -17.38 5.89 -14.06
CA PHE A 110 -18.69 6.16 -14.67
C PHE A 110 -18.86 5.62 -16.09
N THR A 111 -17.96 4.76 -16.57
CA THR A 111 -17.97 4.26 -17.95
C THR A 111 -19.19 3.41 -18.28
N ASP A 112 -19.71 2.66 -17.31
CA ASP A 112 -20.81 1.69 -17.51
C ASP A 112 -22.01 1.94 -16.58
N ILE A 113 -22.07 3.13 -15.98
CA ILE A 113 -23.13 3.53 -15.04
C ILE A 113 -24.30 4.15 -15.79
N TRP A 114 -25.51 3.83 -15.35
CA TRP A 114 -26.73 4.40 -15.90
C TRP A 114 -27.81 4.58 -14.84
N ILE A 115 -28.82 5.40 -15.14
CA ILE A 115 -29.96 5.64 -14.27
C ILE A 115 -31.17 4.89 -14.80
N LYS A 116 -31.76 4.03 -13.97
CA LYS A 116 -33.02 3.36 -14.27
C LYS A 116 -34.15 4.39 -14.30
N GLN A 117 -34.77 4.53 -15.48
CA GLN A 117 -35.98 5.31 -15.66
C GLN A 117 -37.17 4.62 -14.95
N PRO A 118 -38.19 5.38 -14.53
CA PRO A 118 -39.38 4.85 -13.88
C PRO A 118 -40.05 3.69 -14.65
#